data_AF-A0A089Z9G0-F1
#
_entry.id   AF-A0A089Z9G0-F1
#
_cell.length_a   1.000
_cell.length_b   1.000
_cell.length_c   1.000
_cell.angle_alpha   90.00
_cell.angle_beta   90.00
_cell.angle_gamma   90.00
#
_symmetry.space_group_name_H-M   'P 1'
#
loop_
_entity.id
_entity.type
_entity.pdbx_description
1 polymer ?
#
loop_
_entity_poly.entity_id
_entity_poly.type
_entity_poly.pdbx_seq_one_letter_code
_entity_poly.pdbx_strand_id
1 'polypeptide(L)' 'MLAAIIFVAASGCTWNQLPPGFGLSGVTAFRRFTEWTEARVWAKLHRLVLDELGARGELDWSRCAIDSVSVRALKGGS' A
#
# COMPACT_ATOMS: atom_id res chain seq x y z
N MET A 1 3.64 10.34 -2.64
CA MET A 1 3.20 9.69 -1.38
C MET A 1 2.50 8.35 -1.63
N LEU A 2 1.36 8.33 -2.35
CA LEU A 2 0.68 7.09 -2.75
C LEU A 2 1.62 6.12 -3.50
N ALA A 3 2.38 6.62 -4.48
CA ALA A 3 3.32 5.81 -5.25
C ALA A 3 4.39 5.09 -4.39
N ALA A 4 4.87 5.73 -3.31
CA ALA A 4 5.83 5.12 -2.39
C ALA A 4 5.21 3.97 -1.58
N ILE A 5 3.96 4.16 -1.12
CA ILE A 5 3.21 3.15 -0.38
C ILE A 5 2.88 1.96 -1.28
N ILE A 6 2.43 2.21 -2.52
CA ILE A 6 2.17 1.17 -3.52
C ILE A 6 3.47 0.43 -3.86
N PHE A 7 4.57 1.14 -4.05
CA PHE A 7 5.87 0.52 -4.36
C PHE A 7 6.29 -0.46 -3.26
N VAL A 8 6.21 -0.06 -1.99
CA VAL A 8 6.54 -0.93 -0.85
C VAL A 8 5.59 -2.13 -0.79
N ALA A 9 4.29 -1.92 -1.00
CA ALA A 9 3.29 -2.99 -0.98
C ALA A 9 3.46 -4.00 -2.14
N ALA A 10 3.80 -3.51 -3.34
CA ALA A 10 3.97 -4.32 -4.53
C ALA A 10 5.32 -5.05 -4.58
N SER A 11 6.39 -4.41 -4.10
CA SER A 11 7.74 -5.00 -4.09
C SER A 11 8.03 -5.86 -2.86
N GLY A 12 7.23 -5.74 -1.79
CA GLY A 12 7.46 -6.44 -0.51
C GLY A 12 8.68 -5.92 0.28
N CYS A 13 9.34 -4.87 -0.20
CA CYS A 13 10.49 -4.29 0.48
C CYS A 13 10.08 -3.68 1.84
N THR A 14 11.05 -3.33 2.68
CA THR A 14 10.74 -2.63 3.93
C THR A 14 10.61 -1.13 3.68
N TRP A 15 9.92 -0.42 4.57
CA TRP A 15 9.84 1.05 4.49
C TRP A 15 11.23 1.72 4.50
N ASN A 16 12.22 1.10 5.16
CA ASN A 16 13.59 1.58 5.20
C ASN A 16 14.36 1.36 3.88
N GLN A 17 13.86 0.49 3.01
CA GLN A 17 14.39 0.22 1.68
C GLN A 17 13.70 1.06 0.60
N LEU A 18 12.86 2.03 0.99
CA LEU A 18 12.21 2.92 0.05
C LEU A 18 13.28 3.76 -0.70
N PRO A 19 13.30 3.74 -2.04
CA PRO A 19 14.26 4.52 -2.80
C PRO A 19 14.18 6.02 -2.51
N PRO A 20 15.30 6.74 -2.46
CA PRO A 20 15.31 8.18 -2.20
C PRO A 20 14.61 9.00 -3.30
N GLY A 21 14.46 8.43 -4.51
CA GLY A 21 13.77 9.05 -5.64
C GLY A 21 12.29 9.37 -5.40
N PHE A 22 11.68 8.85 -4.32
CA PHE A 22 10.32 9.20 -3.94
C PHE A 22 10.19 10.55 -3.19
N GLY A 23 11.32 11.17 -2.80
CA GLY A 23 11.32 12.46 -2.08
C GLY A 23 10.67 12.42 -0.70
N LEU A 24 10.51 11.23 -0.12
CA LEU A 24 9.81 10.98 1.13
C LEU A 24 10.60 9.94 1.93
N SER A 25 10.65 10.10 3.25
CA SER A 25 11.22 9.05 4.11
C SER A 25 10.27 7.86 4.22
N GLY A 26 10.83 6.66 4.43
CA GLY A 26 10.07 5.46 4.72
C GLY A 26 9.12 5.61 5.91
N VAL A 27 9.55 6.33 6.95
CA VAL A 27 8.75 6.63 8.15
C VAL A 27 7.54 7.49 7.81
N THR A 28 7.71 8.51 6.97
CA THR A 28 6.62 9.37 6.51
C THR A 28 5.60 8.59 5.67
N ALA A 29 6.08 7.67 4.83
CA ALA A 29 5.22 6.79 4.05
C ALA A 29 4.44 5.82 4.95
N PHE A 30 5.11 5.22 5.94
CA PHE A 30 4.48 4.30 6.89
C PHE A 30 3.42 4.99 7.77
N ARG A 31 3.70 6.18 8.31
CA ARG A 31 2.72 6.90 9.13
C ARG A 31 1.44 7.18 8.35
N ARG A 32 1.57 7.60 7.09
CA ARG A 32 0.42 7.83 6.22
C ARG A 32 -0.31 6.54 5.86
N PHE A 33 0.43 5.46 5.64
CA PHE A 33 -0.14 4.15 5.44
C PHE A 33 -1.04 3.75 6.63
N THR A 34 -0.58 3.98 7.87
CA THR A 34 -1.37 3.74 9.08
C THR A 34 -2.60 4.63 9.15
N GLU A 35 -2.46 5.95 8.96
CA GLU A 35 -3.58 6.90 8.94
C GLU A 35 -4.68 6.47 7.94
N TRP A 36 -4.27 6.02 6.75
CA TRP A 36 -5.19 5.55 5.72
C TRP A 36 -5.85 4.22 6.04
N THR A 37 -5.15 3.36 6.76
CA THR A 37 -5.69 2.07 7.22
C THR A 37 -6.77 2.30 8.27
N GLU A 38 -6.52 3.17 9.24
CA GLU A 38 -7.50 3.59 10.26
C GLU A 38 -8.72 4.27 9.62
N ALA A 39 -8.49 5.16 8.66
CA ALA A 39 -9.54 5.85 7.91
C ALA A 39 -10.24 4.98 6.84
N ARG A 40 -9.90 3.68 6.76
CA ARG A 40 -10.45 2.71 5.77
C ARG A 40 -10.35 3.19 4.32
N VAL A 41 -9.35 4.02 4.01
CA VAL A 41 -9.15 4.63 2.69
C VAL A 41 -8.87 3.56 1.63
N TRP A 42 -8.22 2.46 2.01
CA TRP A 42 -7.95 1.33 1.13
C TRP A 42 -9.21 0.72 0.52
N ALA A 43 -10.32 0.66 1.26
CA ALA A 43 -11.58 0.14 0.74
C ALA A 43 -12.17 1.04 -0.36
N LYS A 44 -12.03 2.37 -0.21
CA LYS A 44 -12.46 3.34 -1.22
C LYS A 44 -11.56 3.30 -2.46
N LEU A 45 -10.25 3.22 -2.25
CA LEU A 45 -9.26 3.09 -3.32
C LEU A 45 -9.48 1.81 -4.12
N HIS A 46 -9.72 0.69 -3.42
CA HIS A 46 -10.06 -0.59 -4.04
C HIS A 46 -11.31 -0.48 -4.90
N ARG A 47 -12.37 0.17 -4.40
CA ARG A 47 -13.59 0.39 -5.19
C ARG A 47 -13.35 1.24 -6.43
N LEU A 48 -12.59 2.33 -6.32
CA LEU A 48 -12.26 3.19 -7.47
C LEU A 48 -11.43 2.46 -8.52
N VAL A 49 -10.46 1.66 -8.08
CA VAL A 49 -9.65 0.84 -8.99
C VAL A 49 -10.50 -0.24 -9.63
N LEU A 50 -11.38 -0.91 -8.87
CA LEU A 50 -12.34 -1.88 -9.42
C LEU A 50 -13.32 -1.25 -10.42
N ASP A 51 -13.72 0.00 -10.22
CA ASP A 51 -14.64 0.72 -11.12
C ASP A 51 -13.93 1.07 -12.44
N GLU A 52 -12.72 1.64 -12.36
CA GLU A 52 -11.90 1.97 -13.53
C GLU A 52 -11.42 0.71 -14.28
N LEU A 53 -11.01 -0.33 -13.55
CA LEU A 53 -10.59 -1.61 -14.15
C LEU A 53 -11.79 -2.43 -14.62
N GLY A 54 -12.95 -2.33 -13.96
CA GLY A 54 -14.21 -2.91 -14.43
C GLY A 54 -14.67 -2.28 -15.74
N ALA A 55 -14.41 -0.98 -15.93
CA ALA A 55 -14.59 -0.29 -17.20
C ALA A 55 -13.57 -0.73 -18.27
N ARG A 56 -12.43 -1.31 -17.88
CA ARG A 56 -11.33 -1.71 -18.79
C ARG A 56 -11.11 -3.23 -18.93
N GLY A 57 -11.81 -4.06 -18.15
CA GLY A 57 -11.79 -5.52 -18.23
C GLY A 57 -10.57 -6.25 -17.64
N GLU A 58 -9.68 -5.58 -16.89
CA GLU A 58 -8.41 -6.19 -16.42
C GLU A 58 -8.29 -6.18 -14.88
N LEU A 59 -8.34 -7.33 -14.22
CA LEU A 59 -8.41 -7.38 -12.74
C LEU A 59 -7.60 -8.54 -12.15
N ASP A 60 -6.43 -8.25 -11.54
CA ASP A 60 -5.97 -8.89 -10.29
C ASP A 60 -4.77 -8.15 -9.64
N TRP A 61 -5.06 -7.06 -8.91
CA TRP A 61 -4.08 -6.42 -7.99
C TRP A 61 -4.54 -6.46 -6.52
N SER A 62 -5.77 -6.94 -6.29
CA SER A 62 -6.44 -6.84 -4.99
C SER A 62 -5.90 -7.84 -3.98
N ARG A 63 -5.44 -9.01 -4.43
CA ARG A 63 -4.87 -10.04 -3.56
C ARG A 63 -3.45 -9.69 -3.10
N CYS A 64 -2.56 -9.31 -4.02
CA CYS A 64 -1.18 -8.98 -3.66
C CYS A 64 -1.04 -7.78 -2.72
N ALA A 65 -1.79 -6.70 -2.95
CA ALA A 65 -1.66 -5.51 -2.12
C ALA A 65 -2.17 -5.73 -0.70
N ILE A 66 -3.26 -6.51 -0.53
CA ILE A 66 -3.89 -6.76 0.77
C ILE A 66 -3.11 -7.80 1.60
N ASP A 67 -2.58 -8.86 0.97
CA ASP A 67 -1.74 -9.84 1.69
C ASP A 67 -0.44 -9.22 2.21
N SER A 68 0.23 -8.35 1.42
CA SER A 68 1.45 -7.66 1.86
C SER A 68 1.24 -6.72 3.06
N VAL A 69 0.06 -6.11 3.20
CA VAL A 69 -0.25 -5.20 4.31
C VAL A 69 -0.71 -5.93 5.58
N SER A 70 -1.36 -7.10 5.44
CA SER A 70 -1.76 -7.92 6.58
C SER A 70 -0.60 -8.73 7.18
N VAL A 71 0.39 -9.14 6.38
CA VAL A 71 1.48 -10.03 6.83
C VAL A 71 2.50 -9.35 7.78
N ARG A 72 2.60 -8.01 7.79
CA ARG A 72 3.57 -7.29 8.66
C ARG A 72 2.99 -6.60 9.89
N ALA A 73 1.69 -6.64 10.12
CA ALA A 73 1.11 -6.18 11.38
C ALA A 73 1.32 -7.18 12.54
N LEU A 74 1.75 -8.41 12.26
CA LEU A 74 1.92 -9.49 13.25
C LEU A 74 3.36 -9.82 13.64
N LYS A 75 4.38 -9.14 13.08
CA LYS A 75 5.79 -9.48 13.38
C LYS A 75 6.69 -8.26 13.58
N GLY A 76 6.63 -7.74 14.80
CA GLY A 76 7.64 -6.89 15.44
C GLY A 76 7.05 -6.31 16.72
N GLY A 77 7.49 -6.62 17.93
CA GLY A 77 8.60 -7.43 18.43
C GLY A 77 8.87 -6.93 19.85
N SER A 78 8.74 -7.81 20.84
CA SER A 78 9.04 -7.67 22.30
C SER A 78 8.54 -6.43 23.05
#